data_AF-A0A6B2LB15-F1
#
_entry.id   AF-A0A6B2LB15-F1
#
_cell.length_a   1.000
_cell.length_b   1.000
_cell.length_c   1.000
_cell.angle_alpha   90.00
_cell.angle_beta   90.00
_cell.angle_gamma   90.00
#
_symmetry.space_group_name_H-M   'P 1'
#
loop_
_entity.id
_entity.type
_entity.pdbx_description
1 polymer ?
#
loop_
_entity_poly.entity_id
_entity_poly.type
_entity_poly.pdbx_seq_one_letter_code
_entity_poly.pdbx_strand_id
1 'polypeptide(L)'
;MPQAYSTIIGDIFRRLGVPVHYSFEADCDDSIFSFAYAYGGVILSEDTDMMSFVYQKKVVSVPLFADYQISSGKLVLVPPELSLVPKGPKRQKEIILPPPRTSEVPQTLLDVVSSKEYIRGSPSPLTKRLGNLHILVRPLRQAAYARLGVEGVVVEEFPVWNDETQQVEWRRSEVPPDEEMEGLLEDPEGAVEFFSKEVVRPEGVSEEQWGNHVWALKAIVFEIVSAVS
;
A
#
# COMPACT_ATOMS: atom_id res chain seq x y z
N MET A 1 -1.27 0.83 4.17
CA MET A 1 -1.83 -0.32 4.91
C MET A 1 -0.88 -1.51 4.76
N PRO A 2 -0.63 -2.33 5.80
CA PRO A 2 0.12 -3.58 5.65
C PRO A 2 -0.57 -4.54 4.69
N GLN A 3 0.20 -5.31 3.94
CA GLN A 3 -0.34 -6.10 2.84
C GLN A 3 -1.16 -7.30 3.34
N ALA A 4 -0.72 -7.99 4.39
CA ALA A 4 -1.46 -9.13 4.94
C ALA A 4 -2.92 -8.79 5.25
N TYR A 5 -3.18 -7.57 5.75
CA TYR A 5 -4.54 -7.10 6.01
C TYR A 5 -5.36 -6.88 4.71
N SER A 6 -4.74 -6.33 3.66
CA SER A 6 -5.35 -6.24 2.32
C SER A 6 -5.74 -7.62 1.78
N THR A 7 -4.88 -8.62 2.00
CA THR A 7 -5.13 -10.00 1.58
C THR A 7 -6.32 -10.61 2.32
N ILE A 8 -6.39 -10.45 3.66
CA ILE A 8 -7.51 -10.97 4.47
C ILE A 8 -8.85 -10.37 4.00
N ILE A 9 -8.91 -9.06 3.78
CA ILE A 9 -10.14 -8.41 3.27
C ILE A 9 -10.48 -8.96 1.88
N GLY A 10 -9.49 -9.05 0.99
CA GLY A 10 -9.69 -9.59 -0.35
C GLY A 10 -10.22 -11.04 -0.32
N ASP A 11 -9.73 -11.88 0.58
CA ASP A 11 -10.19 -13.26 0.76
C ASP A 11 -11.65 -13.32 1.18
N ILE A 12 -12.08 -12.44 2.10
CA ILE A 12 -13.48 -12.35 2.52
C ILE A 12 -14.37 -12.05 1.32
N PHE A 13 -14.01 -11.05 0.51
CA PHE A 13 -14.76 -10.69 -0.70
C PHE A 13 -14.77 -11.80 -1.74
N ARG A 14 -13.62 -12.44 -2.02
CA ARG A 14 -13.54 -13.55 -2.97
C ARG A 14 -14.39 -14.74 -2.54
N ARG A 15 -14.42 -15.07 -1.25
CA ARG A 15 -15.30 -16.13 -0.69
C ARG A 15 -16.79 -15.82 -0.86
N LEU A 16 -17.15 -14.55 -0.96
CA LEU A 16 -18.51 -14.10 -1.25
C LEU A 16 -18.79 -13.96 -2.76
N GLY A 17 -17.85 -14.37 -3.62
CA GLY A 17 -17.99 -14.30 -5.08
C GLY A 17 -17.75 -12.91 -5.66
N VAL A 18 -17.15 -11.99 -4.90
CA VAL A 18 -16.79 -10.65 -5.38
C VAL A 18 -15.37 -10.68 -5.96
N PRO A 19 -15.18 -10.29 -7.24
CA PRO A 19 -13.85 -10.16 -7.82
C PRO A 19 -13.01 -9.11 -7.08
N VAL A 20 -11.75 -9.45 -6.81
CA VAL A 20 -10.80 -8.55 -6.14
C VAL A 20 -9.55 -8.46 -7.00
N HIS A 21 -9.11 -7.22 -7.23
CA HIS A 21 -7.89 -6.92 -7.96
C HIS A 21 -6.93 -6.13 -7.08
N TYR A 22 -5.64 -6.45 -7.18
CA TYR A 22 -4.54 -5.78 -6.51
C TYR A 22 -3.74 -5.00 -7.54
N SER A 23 -3.60 -3.69 -7.34
CA SER A 23 -2.76 -2.83 -8.16
C SER A 23 -1.29 -3.08 -7.88
N PHE A 24 -0.50 -3.22 -8.94
CA PHE A 24 0.96 -3.37 -8.84
C PHE A 24 1.74 -2.48 -9.82
N GLU A 25 1.13 -2.10 -10.94
CA GLU A 25 1.78 -1.27 -11.95
C GLU A 25 1.63 0.24 -11.66
N ALA A 26 0.55 0.62 -10.98
CA ALA A 26 0.25 2.00 -10.62
C ALA A 26 -0.36 2.07 -9.22
N ASP A 27 -0.47 3.28 -8.70
CA ASP A 27 -1.20 3.55 -7.47
C ASP A 27 -2.67 3.07 -7.55
N CYS A 28 -3.25 2.71 -6.41
CA CYS A 28 -4.60 2.19 -6.34
C CYS A 28 -5.62 3.17 -6.92
N ASP A 29 -5.48 4.47 -6.62
CA ASP A 29 -6.41 5.49 -7.04
C ASP A 29 -6.36 5.70 -8.55
N ASP A 30 -5.14 5.74 -9.09
CA ASP A 30 -4.90 5.91 -10.52
C ASP A 30 -5.44 4.68 -11.28
N SER A 31 -5.27 3.48 -10.72
CA SER A 31 -5.83 2.25 -11.28
C SER A 31 -7.36 2.30 -11.29
N ILE A 32 -7.99 2.55 -10.14
CA ILE A 32 -9.45 2.61 -10.01
C ILE A 32 -10.04 3.63 -11.00
N PHE A 33 -9.47 4.83 -11.06
CA PHE A 33 -9.93 5.86 -11.98
C PHE A 33 -9.77 5.45 -13.44
N SER A 34 -8.61 4.90 -13.82
CA SER A 34 -8.35 4.42 -15.18
C SER A 34 -9.32 3.34 -15.63
N PHE A 35 -9.62 2.35 -14.77
CA PHE A 35 -10.62 1.32 -15.07
C PHE A 35 -12.03 1.90 -15.18
N ALA A 36 -12.45 2.75 -14.23
CA ALA A 36 -13.76 3.38 -14.27
C ALA A 36 -13.95 4.21 -15.54
N TYR A 37 -12.95 5.00 -15.93
CA TYR A 37 -13.01 5.82 -17.13
C TYR A 37 -13.02 4.98 -18.41
N ALA A 38 -12.13 3.99 -18.53
CA ALA A 38 -11.99 3.19 -19.75
C ALA A 38 -13.21 2.30 -20.02
N TYR A 39 -13.89 1.82 -18.97
CA TYR A 39 -15.00 0.86 -19.09
C TYR A 39 -16.38 1.47 -18.75
N GLY A 40 -16.47 2.79 -18.56
CA GLY A 40 -17.74 3.45 -18.20
C GLY A 40 -18.28 3.03 -16.82
N GLY A 41 -17.38 2.70 -15.90
CA GLY A 41 -17.69 2.33 -14.53
C GLY A 41 -18.01 3.52 -13.63
N VAL A 42 -18.30 3.20 -12.38
CA VAL A 42 -18.54 4.18 -11.30
C VAL A 42 -17.61 3.88 -10.13
N ILE A 43 -17.22 4.91 -9.39
CA ILE A 43 -16.36 4.79 -8.21
C ILE A 43 -17.22 4.95 -6.95
N LEU A 44 -17.02 4.04 -5.99
CA LEU A 44 -17.52 4.19 -4.63
C LEU A 44 -16.31 4.44 -3.71
N SER A 45 -16.13 5.70 -3.30
CA SER A 45 -15.06 6.14 -2.43
C SER A 45 -15.40 7.49 -1.80
N GLU A 46 -15.11 7.64 -0.51
CA GLU A 46 -15.12 8.96 0.16
C GLU A 46 -13.85 9.77 -0.13
N ASP A 47 -12.85 9.15 -0.77
CA ASP A 47 -11.60 9.82 -1.08
C ASP A 47 -11.79 10.86 -2.19
N THR A 48 -11.61 12.13 -1.81
CA THR A 48 -11.72 13.24 -2.72
C THR A 48 -10.63 13.25 -3.80
N ASP A 49 -9.53 12.53 -3.65
CA ASP A 49 -8.45 12.47 -4.65
C ASP A 49 -8.88 11.79 -5.94
N MET A 50 -9.97 11.03 -5.91
CA MET A 50 -10.66 10.47 -7.08
C MET A 50 -11.32 11.54 -7.99
N MET A 51 -11.38 12.81 -7.55
CA MET A 51 -12.13 13.87 -8.24
C MET A 51 -11.30 14.70 -9.23
N SER A 52 -10.00 14.42 -9.43
CA SER A 52 -9.12 15.35 -10.17
C SER A 52 -8.13 14.66 -11.10
N PHE A 53 -8.65 14.20 -12.25
CA PHE A 53 -7.86 13.63 -13.33
C PHE A 53 -7.99 14.43 -14.63
N VAL A 54 -6.93 14.41 -15.43
CA VAL A 54 -6.88 15.00 -16.77
C VAL A 54 -6.55 13.96 -17.82
N TYR A 55 -7.19 14.09 -18.99
CA TYR A 55 -6.88 13.35 -20.20
C TYR A 55 -6.75 14.33 -21.36
N GLN A 56 -5.63 14.28 -22.08
CA GLN A 56 -5.37 15.21 -23.21
C GLN A 56 -5.59 16.69 -22.83
N LYS A 57 -5.10 17.09 -21.65
CA LYS A 57 -5.25 18.45 -21.08
C LYS A 57 -6.69 18.87 -20.78
N LYS A 58 -7.64 17.93 -20.75
CA LYS A 58 -9.03 18.18 -20.35
C LYS A 58 -9.32 17.47 -19.04
N VAL A 59 -10.00 18.17 -18.14
CA VAL A 59 -10.51 17.54 -16.91
C VAL A 59 -11.53 16.48 -17.31
N VAL A 60 -11.34 15.27 -16.81
CA VAL A 60 -12.26 14.15 -16.97
C VAL A 60 -12.84 13.78 -15.62
N SER A 61 -14.05 13.24 -15.62
CA SER A 61 -14.72 12.78 -14.42
C SER A 61 -15.45 11.48 -14.70
N VAL A 62 -15.55 10.67 -13.66
CA VAL A 62 -16.40 9.47 -13.62
C VAL A 62 -17.42 9.65 -12.49
N PRO A 63 -18.59 9.00 -12.54
CA PRO A 63 -19.53 9.06 -11.44
C PRO A 63 -18.87 8.56 -10.15
N LEU A 64 -18.85 9.42 -9.14
CA LEU A 64 -18.29 9.15 -7.81
C LEU A 64 -19.41 9.18 -6.78
N PHE A 65 -19.44 8.15 -5.93
CA PHE A 65 -20.37 7.99 -4.83
C PHE A 65 -19.58 7.85 -3.54
N ALA A 66 -20.06 8.46 -2.46
CA ALA A 66 -19.39 8.42 -1.16
C ALA A 66 -19.82 7.21 -0.33
N ASP A 67 -21.07 6.79 -0.48
CA ASP A 67 -21.65 5.77 0.39
C ASP A 67 -22.63 4.86 -0.39
N TYR A 68 -23.13 3.83 0.26
CA TYR A 68 -24.12 2.92 -0.28
C TYR A 68 -25.11 2.47 0.79
N GLN A 69 -26.32 2.12 0.33
CA GLN A 69 -27.34 1.54 1.18
C GLN A 69 -28.00 0.35 0.47
N ILE A 70 -28.51 -0.60 1.25
CA ILE A 70 -29.33 -1.68 0.72
C ILE A 70 -30.80 -1.32 0.93
N SER A 71 -31.52 -1.05 -0.16
CA SER A 71 -32.95 -0.75 -0.13
C SER A 71 -33.71 -1.73 -1.00
N SER A 72 -34.68 -2.42 -0.42
CA SER A 72 -35.51 -3.43 -1.12
C SER A 72 -34.68 -4.51 -1.83
N GLY A 73 -33.60 -4.97 -1.19
CA GLY A 73 -32.69 -5.97 -1.76
C GLY A 73 -31.80 -5.47 -2.89
N LYS A 74 -31.74 -4.16 -3.13
CA LYS A 74 -30.89 -3.54 -4.15
C LYS A 74 -29.85 -2.65 -3.51
N LEU A 75 -28.65 -2.66 -4.09
CA LEU A 75 -27.61 -1.68 -3.80
C LEU A 75 -28.02 -0.33 -4.39
N VAL A 76 -28.04 0.70 -3.55
CA VAL A 76 -28.29 2.09 -3.94
C VAL A 76 -27.08 2.89 -3.54
N LEU A 77 -26.41 3.51 -4.52
CA LEU A 77 -25.25 4.36 -4.28
C LEU A 77 -25.69 5.77 -3.88
N VAL A 78 -24.98 6.36 -2.93
CA VAL A 78 -25.27 7.67 -2.35
C VAL A 78 -24.21 8.67 -2.83
N PRO A 79 -24.62 9.77 -3.50
CA PRO A 79 -23.66 10.76 -3.99
C PRO A 79 -22.96 11.47 -2.82
N PRO A 80 -21.74 11.99 -3.02
CA PRO A 80 -21.05 12.77 -2.00
C PRO A 80 -21.82 14.04 -1.66
N GLU A 81 -21.72 14.49 -0.41
CA GLU A 81 -22.18 15.83 -0.04
C GLU A 81 -21.41 16.89 -0.84
N LEU A 82 -22.11 17.91 -1.36
CA LEU A 82 -21.51 18.98 -2.17
C LEU A 82 -20.38 19.75 -1.45
N SER A 83 -20.33 19.66 -0.13
CA SER A 83 -19.28 20.20 0.74
C SER A 83 -17.92 19.49 0.57
N LEU A 84 -17.92 18.24 0.10
CA LEU A 84 -16.72 17.42 -0.12
C LEU A 84 -16.05 17.72 -1.47
N VAL A 85 -16.66 18.55 -2.32
CA VAL A 85 -16.01 19.02 -3.56
C VAL A 85 -14.87 19.96 -3.19
N PRO A 86 -13.61 19.61 -3.46
CA PRO A 86 -12.45 20.37 -3.02
C PRO A 86 -12.48 21.82 -3.52
N LYS A 87 -12.43 22.78 -2.60
CA LYS A 87 -12.31 24.20 -2.90
C LYS A 87 -10.83 24.59 -3.04
N GLY A 88 -10.18 24.18 -4.13
CA GLY A 88 -8.79 24.55 -4.39
C GLY A 88 -8.20 23.86 -5.62
N PRO A 89 -7.06 24.34 -6.14
CA PRO A 89 -6.37 23.68 -7.23
C PRO A 89 -5.82 22.35 -6.73
N LYS A 90 -6.53 21.25 -7.01
CA LYS A 90 -5.98 19.91 -6.81
C LYS A 90 -4.86 19.65 -7.81
N ARG A 91 -3.85 18.90 -7.37
CA ARG A 91 -2.82 18.33 -8.26
C ARG A 91 -3.56 17.51 -9.31
N GLN A 92 -3.59 17.99 -10.55
CA GLN A 92 -4.22 17.28 -11.65
C GLN A 92 -3.33 16.09 -12.01
N LYS A 93 -3.85 14.87 -11.83
CA LYS A 93 -3.16 13.64 -12.25
C LYS A 93 -3.52 13.31 -13.69
N GLU A 94 -2.53 12.91 -14.50
CA GLU A 94 -2.82 12.39 -15.83
C GLU A 94 -3.36 10.96 -15.71
N ILE A 95 -4.46 10.68 -16.40
CA ILE A 95 -5.03 9.33 -16.42
C ILE A 95 -4.10 8.36 -17.17
N ILE A 96 -3.95 7.14 -16.64
CA ILE A 96 -3.16 6.08 -17.27
C ILE A 96 -4.05 5.32 -18.25
N LEU A 97 -3.76 5.42 -19.55
CA LEU A 97 -4.48 4.69 -20.60
C LEU A 97 -3.50 3.98 -21.56
N PRO A 98 -3.68 2.67 -21.85
CA PRO A 98 -4.74 1.77 -21.32
C PRO A 98 -4.65 1.59 -19.79
N PRO A 99 -5.72 1.10 -19.12
CA PRO A 99 -5.68 0.89 -17.68
C PRO A 99 -4.47 0.06 -17.25
N PRO A 100 -3.80 0.43 -16.14
CA PRO A 100 -2.62 -0.28 -15.65
C PRO A 100 -2.99 -1.73 -15.31
N ARG A 101 -2.02 -2.64 -15.39
CA ARG A 101 -2.30 -4.04 -15.07
C ARG A 101 -2.54 -4.21 -13.57
N THR A 102 -3.46 -5.11 -13.28
CA THR A 102 -3.80 -5.56 -11.92
C THR A 102 -3.75 -7.08 -11.86
N SER A 103 -3.72 -7.62 -10.66
CA SER A 103 -3.68 -9.07 -10.41
C SER A 103 -4.84 -9.48 -9.52
N GLU A 104 -5.45 -10.63 -9.75
CA GLU A 104 -6.42 -11.23 -8.81
C GLU A 104 -5.73 -11.91 -7.61
N VAL A 105 -4.40 -12.01 -7.66
CA VAL A 105 -3.55 -12.57 -6.62
C VAL A 105 -2.73 -11.43 -6.00
N PRO A 106 -2.71 -11.29 -4.66
CA PRO A 106 -1.89 -10.27 -4.00
C PRO A 106 -0.40 -10.57 -4.20
N GLN A 107 0.42 -9.54 -4.42
CA GLN A 107 1.88 -9.68 -4.58
C GLN A 107 2.59 -9.91 -3.24
N THR A 108 2.68 -11.13 -2.76
CA THR A 108 3.34 -11.50 -1.49
C THR A 108 4.86 -11.38 -1.53
N LEU A 109 5.53 -11.63 -0.39
CA LEU A 109 6.99 -11.75 -0.34
C LEU A 109 7.50 -12.91 -1.21
N LEU A 110 6.72 -13.99 -1.36
CA LEU A 110 7.10 -15.14 -2.17
C LEU A 110 7.26 -14.79 -3.65
N ASP A 111 6.54 -13.79 -4.15
CA ASP A 111 6.64 -13.35 -5.54
C ASP A 111 8.04 -12.82 -5.88
N VAL A 112 8.77 -12.31 -4.88
CA VAL A 112 10.15 -11.81 -5.00
C VAL A 112 11.10 -12.88 -5.51
N VAL A 113 10.84 -14.17 -5.22
CA VAL A 113 11.65 -15.30 -5.72
C VAL A 113 11.71 -15.27 -7.24
N SER A 114 10.60 -14.95 -7.89
CA SER A 114 10.48 -14.89 -9.35
C SER A 114 10.74 -13.50 -9.94
N SER A 115 10.20 -12.45 -9.31
CA SER A 115 10.24 -11.08 -9.86
C SER A 115 11.55 -10.36 -9.58
N LYS A 116 12.24 -10.71 -8.47
CA LYS A 116 13.35 -9.94 -7.90
C LYS A 116 12.97 -8.47 -7.61
N GLU A 117 11.69 -8.19 -7.40
CA GLU A 117 11.17 -6.85 -7.12
C GLU A 117 10.31 -6.88 -5.86
N TYR A 118 10.58 -5.95 -4.94
CA TYR A 118 9.80 -5.74 -3.72
C TYR A 118 9.44 -4.26 -3.59
N ILE A 119 8.29 -3.89 -4.15
CA ILE A 119 7.78 -2.52 -4.17
C ILE A 119 6.65 -2.40 -3.16
N ARG A 120 6.75 -1.46 -2.21
CA ARG A 120 5.70 -1.24 -1.21
C ARG A 120 5.50 0.24 -0.93
N GLY A 121 4.25 0.59 -0.61
CA GLY A 121 3.91 1.90 -0.06
C GLY A 121 4.43 2.08 1.37
N SER A 122 3.82 3.00 2.11
CA SER A 122 4.13 3.17 3.53
C SER A 122 2.92 2.86 4.41
N PRO A 123 3.02 1.89 5.34
CA PRO A 123 1.88 1.48 6.15
C PRO A 123 1.70 2.30 7.43
N SER A 124 2.48 3.38 7.63
CA SER A 124 2.50 4.16 8.86
C SER A 124 2.06 5.62 8.62
N PRO A 125 1.26 6.21 9.52
CA PRO A 125 0.93 7.64 9.45
C PRO A 125 2.13 8.55 9.81
N LEU A 126 3.20 7.98 10.38
CA LEU A 126 4.38 8.70 10.86
C LEU A 126 5.56 8.64 9.89
N THR A 127 5.36 8.19 8.65
CA THR A 127 6.45 7.99 7.68
C THR A 127 7.26 9.24 7.41
N LYS A 128 6.62 10.42 7.40
CA LYS A 128 7.32 11.70 7.27
C LYS A 128 8.31 11.97 8.42
N ARG A 129 8.03 11.45 9.63
CA ARG A 129 8.85 11.70 10.83
C ARG A 129 9.84 10.58 11.14
N LEU A 130 9.46 9.33 10.85
CA LEU A 130 10.20 8.13 11.26
C LEU A 130 10.71 7.31 10.07
N GLY A 131 10.45 7.74 8.85
CA GLY A 131 10.78 6.98 7.65
C GLY A 131 9.81 5.82 7.40
N ASN A 132 10.07 5.09 6.31
CA ASN A 132 9.24 3.95 5.93
C ASN A 132 9.68 2.70 6.73
N LEU A 133 8.73 2.09 7.44
CA LEU A 133 8.98 0.88 8.25
C LEU A 133 9.55 -0.28 7.43
N HIS A 134 9.22 -0.39 6.13
CA HIS A 134 9.85 -1.40 5.28
C HIS A 134 11.37 -1.21 5.19
N ILE A 135 11.88 0.02 5.19
CA ILE A 135 13.32 0.28 5.20
C ILE A 135 13.93 -0.18 6.53
N LEU A 136 13.28 0.13 7.65
CA LEU A 136 13.73 -0.28 8.99
C LEU A 136 13.88 -1.80 9.11
N VAL A 137 12.88 -2.56 8.68
CA VAL A 137 12.88 -4.03 8.79
C VAL A 137 13.57 -4.73 7.62
N ARG A 138 14.31 -4.00 6.79
CA ARG A 138 15.05 -4.58 5.65
C ARG A 138 15.97 -5.74 6.04
N PRO A 139 16.75 -5.68 7.14
CA PRO A 139 17.63 -6.79 7.52
C PRO A 139 16.88 -8.11 7.70
N LEU A 140 15.68 -8.07 8.29
CA LEU A 140 14.83 -9.27 8.42
C LEU A 140 14.34 -9.78 7.07
N ARG A 141 13.99 -8.89 6.13
CA ARG A 141 13.65 -9.30 4.76
C ARG A 141 14.83 -9.89 4.01
N GLN A 142 16.05 -9.38 4.20
CA GLN A 142 17.23 -9.94 3.56
C GLN A 142 17.48 -11.38 4.01
N ALA A 143 17.23 -11.68 5.30
CA ALA A 143 17.25 -13.05 5.80
C ALA A 143 16.16 -13.90 5.16
N ALA A 144 14.93 -13.37 5.06
CA ALA A 144 13.85 -14.06 4.37
C ALA A 144 14.19 -14.34 2.88
N TYR A 145 14.84 -13.41 2.17
CA TYR A 145 15.31 -13.64 0.80
C TYR A 145 16.34 -14.77 0.74
N ALA A 146 17.28 -14.82 1.69
CA ALA A 146 18.30 -15.87 1.76
C ALA A 146 17.66 -17.24 1.99
N ARG A 147 16.75 -17.34 2.97
CA ARG A 147 16.00 -18.56 3.28
C ARG A 147 15.14 -19.06 2.12
N LEU A 148 14.54 -18.14 1.35
CA LEU A 148 13.76 -18.46 0.15
C LEU A 148 14.63 -18.85 -1.06
N GLY A 149 15.96 -18.82 -0.95
CA GLY A 149 16.87 -19.15 -2.05
C GLY A 149 16.86 -18.12 -3.17
N VAL A 150 16.59 -16.84 -2.86
CA VAL A 150 16.59 -15.76 -3.84
C VAL A 150 18.03 -15.53 -4.33
N GLU A 151 18.36 -15.93 -5.55
CA GLU A 151 19.66 -15.61 -6.15
C GLU A 151 19.77 -14.13 -6.58
N GLY A 152 20.96 -13.52 -6.47
CA GLY A 152 21.24 -12.17 -6.97
C GLY A 152 20.78 -11.06 -6.03
N VAL A 153 20.40 -9.91 -6.59
CA VAL A 153 19.86 -8.76 -5.83
C VAL A 153 18.36 -8.65 -6.02
N VAL A 154 17.66 -8.21 -4.98
CA VAL A 154 16.26 -7.78 -5.04
C VAL A 154 16.23 -6.27 -5.21
N VAL A 155 15.46 -5.78 -6.18
CA VAL A 155 15.17 -4.36 -6.32
C VAL A 155 14.06 -4.00 -5.34
N GLU A 156 14.41 -3.25 -4.30
CA GLU A 156 13.43 -2.66 -3.38
C GLU A 156 13.10 -1.23 -3.79
N GLU A 157 11.82 -0.86 -3.76
CA GLU A 157 11.39 0.51 -4.02
C GLU A 157 10.31 0.95 -3.02
N PHE A 158 10.57 2.07 -2.33
CA PHE A 158 9.69 2.59 -1.29
C PHE A 158 9.54 4.11 -1.36
N PRO A 159 8.37 4.67 -1.01
CA PRO A 159 8.22 6.11 -0.81
C PRO A 159 8.95 6.53 0.46
N VAL A 160 9.74 7.60 0.34
CA VAL A 160 10.49 8.25 1.41
C VAL A 160 10.20 9.74 1.37
N TRP A 161 10.04 10.35 2.54
CA TRP A 161 9.91 11.80 2.63
C TRP A 161 11.28 12.47 2.48
N ASN A 162 11.39 13.43 1.57
CA ASN A 162 12.58 14.27 1.42
C ASN A 162 12.33 15.63 2.08
N ASP A 163 13.10 15.94 3.12
CA ASP A 163 12.99 17.19 3.87
C ASP A 163 13.51 18.41 3.11
N GLU A 164 14.42 18.25 2.15
CA GLU A 164 14.93 19.34 1.34
C GLU A 164 13.89 19.78 0.30
N THR A 165 13.29 18.83 -0.41
CA THR A 165 12.29 19.10 -1.45
C THR A 165 10.87 19.24 -0.91
N GLN A 166 10.64 18.86 0.36
CA GLN A 166 9.32 18.75 0.99
C GLN A 166 8.34 17.91 0.16
N GLN A 167 8.84 16.81 -0.43
CA GLN A 167 8.08 15.93 -1.30
C GLN A 167 8.36 14.46 -0.99
N VAL A 168 7.44 13.59 -1.41
CA VAL A 168 7.65 12.14 -1.39
C VAL A 168 8.45 11.74 -2.62
N GLU A 169 9.53 11.00 -2.41
CA GLU A 169 10.39 10.44 -3.44
C GLU A 169 10.38 8.92 -3.32
N TRP A 170 10.23 8.23 -4.45
CA TRP A 170 10.38 6.78 -4.49
C TRP A 170 11.87 6.45 -4.60
N ARG A 171 12.41 5.78 -3.58
CA ARG A 171 13.82 5.39 -3.52
C ARG A 171 13.95 3.93 -3.90
N ARG A 172 14.70 3.69 -4.97
CA ARG A 172 15.08 2.37 -5.47
C ARG A 172 16.43 1.94 -4.87
N SER A 173 16.56 0.69 -4.47
CA SER A 173 17.79 0.11 -3.92
C SER A 173 17.97 -1.33 -4.39
N GLU A 174 19.19 -1.73 -4.71
CA GLU A 174 19.53 -3.13 -4.95
C GLU A 174 19.99 -3.75 -3.63
N VAL A 175 19.29 -4.80 -3.20
CA VAL A 175 19.44 -5.39 -1.87
C VAL A 175 19.72 -6.89 -2.03
N PRO A 176 20.92 -7.37 -1.71
CA PRO A 176 21.21 -8.80 -1.74
C PRO A 176 20.56 -9.53 -0.55
N PRO A 177 20.30 -10.85 -0.67
CA PRO A 177 20.05 -11.71 0.47
C PRO A 177 21.17 -11.61 1.51
N ASP A 178 20.80 -11.71 2.79
CA ASP A 178 21.73 -11.65 3.92
C ASP A 178 21.20 -12.47 5.09
N GLU A 179 21.97 -13.44 5.58
CA GLU A 179 21.56 -14.38 6.64
C GLU A 179 21.74 -13.81 8.05
N GLU A 180 22.23 -12.57 8.22
CA GLU A 180 22.52 -11.99 9.56
C GLU A 180 21.35 -12.10 10.55
N MET A 181 20.11 -11.93 10.06
CA MET A 181 18.88 -11.96 10.87
C MET A 181 18.12 -13.29 10.80
N GLU A 182 18.72 -14.36 10.28
CA GLU A 182 18.09 -15.68 10.09
C GLU A 182 17.45 -16.22 11.38
N GLY A 183 18.12 -16.02 12.52
CA GLY A 183 17.61 -16.48 13.83
C GLY A 183 16.30 -15.81 14.26
N LEU A 184 16.00 -14.60 13.77
CA LEU A 184 14.77 -13.88 14.08
C LEU A 184 13.58 -14.33 13.22
N LEU A 185 13.81 -15.09 12.16
CA LEU A 185 12.72 -15.61 11.31
C LEU A 185 11.92 -16.73 11.98
N GLU A 186 12.42 -17.32 13.07
CA GLU A 186 11.70 -18.31 13.89
C GLU A 186 11.00 -17.70 15.11
N ASP A 187 11.24 -16.42 15.39
CA ASP A 187 10.73 -15.72 16.58
C ASP A 187 10.14 -14.36 16.19
N PRO A 188 8.90 -14.32 15.67
CA PRO A 188 8.30 -13.06 15.21
C PRO A 188 8.12 -12.04 16.34
N GLU A 189 7.87 -12.49 17.58
CA GLU A 189 7.73 -11.59 18.73
C GLU A 189 9.11 -11.00 19.12
N GLY A 190 10.16 -11.83 19.14
CA GLY A 190 11.53 -11.37 19.33
C GLY A 190 11.98 -10.40 18.24
N ALA A 191 11.62 -10.65 16.98
CA ALA A 191 11.87 -9.75 15.87
C ALA A 191 11.15 -8.40 16.05
N VAL A 192 9.88 -8.40 16.47
CA VAL A 192 9.15 -7.17 16.81
C VAL A 192 9.85 -6.42 17.94
N GLU A 193 10.24 -7.12 19.02
CA GLU A 193 10.94 -6.49 20.14
C GLU A 193 12.25 -5.86 19.68
N PHE A 194 13.02 -6.56 18.84
CA PHE A 194 14.26 -6.06 18.27
C PHE A 194 14.06 -4.73 17.53
N PHE A 195 13.17 -4.68 16.55
CA PHE A 195 12.93 -3.45 15.76
C PHE A 195 12.19 -2.36 16.55
N SER A 196 11.43 -2.72 17.60
CA SER A 196 10.73 -1.74 18.43
C SER A 196 11.69 -0.84 19.22
N LYS A 197 12.92 -1.32 19.51
CA LYS A 197 13.96 -0.55 20.20
C LYS A 197 14.52 0.59 19.35
N GLU A 198 14.42 0.48 18.03
CA GLU A 198 14.89 1.48 17.06
C GLU A 198 13.87 2.61 16.82
N VAL A 199 12.63 2.47 17.31
CA VAL A 199 11.58 3.47 17.13
C VAL A 199 11.19 4.12 18.45
N VAL A 200 11.39 5.43 18.53
CA VAL A 200 10.99 6.24 19.68
C VAL A 200 9.83 7.14 19.27
N ARG A 201 8.77 7.18 20.09
CA ARG A 201 7.62 8.04 19.82
C ARG A 201 8.05 9.51 19.77
N PRO A 202 7.87 10.22 18.63
CA PRO A 202 8.19 11.63 18.55
C PRO A 202 7.28 12.48 19.44
N GLU A 203 7.79 13.64 19.86
CA GLU A 203 6.98 14.62 20.60
C GLU A 203 5.78 15.11 19.76
N GLY A 204 4.65 15.33 20.44
CA GLY A 204 3.42 15.81 19.82
C GLY A 204 2.68 14.81 18.93
N VAL A 205 3.07 13.52 18.92
CA VAL A 205 2.32 12.44 18.27
C VAL A 205 1.25 11.90 19.21
N SER A 206 0.02 11.72 18.73
CA SER A 206 -1.07 11.16 19.54
C SER A 206 -0.87 9.67 19.83
N GLU A 207 -1.51 9.16 20.89
CA GLU A 207 -1.49 7.71 21.20
C GLU A 207 -2.04 6.86 20.05
N GLU A 208 -3.06 7.36 19.35
CA GLU A 208 -3.65 6.67 18.20
C GLU A 208 -2.68 6.56 17.03
N GLN A 209 -2.04 7.67 16.65
CA GLN A 209 -1.05 7.68 15.57
C GLN A 209 0.14 6.78 15.90
N TRP A 210 0.59 6.81 17.16
CA TRP A 210 1.66 5.95 17.63
C TRP A 210 1.24 4.48 17.65
N GLY A 211 0.04 4.16 18.14
CA GLY A 211 -0.53 2.82 18.12
C GLY A 211 -0.62 2.24 16.71
N ASN A 212 -1.05 3.04 15.73
CA ASN A 212 -1.10 2.65 14.33
C ASN A 212 0.31 2.39 13.75
N HIS A 213 1.31 3.19 14.14
CA HIS A 213 2.70 2.96 13.73
C HIS A 213 3.27 1.66 14.31
N VAL A 214 3.09 1.42 15.62
CA VAL A 214 3.54 0.20 16.28
C VAL A 214 2.83 -1.03 15.72
N TRP A 215 1.51 -0.95 15.47
CA TRP A 215 0.77 -2.01 14.83
C TRP A 215 1.28 -2.30 13.41
N ALA A 216 1.57 -1.27 12.62
CA ALA A 216 2.13 -1.44 11.28
C ALA A 216 3.49 -2.15 11.30
N LEU A 217 4.37 -1.81 12.26
CA LEU A 217 5.65 -2.50 12.45
C LEU A 217 5.44 -4.00 12.72
N LYS A 218 4.55 -4.32 13.68
CA LYS A 218 4.19 -5.70 14.00
C LYS A 218 3.68 -6.44 12.78
N ALA A 219 2.74 -5.85 12.05
CA ALA A 219 2.14 -6.48 10.88
C ALA A 219 3.20 -6.80 9.80
N ILE A 220 4.13 -5.89 9.53
CA ILE A 220 5.20 -6.12 8.55
C ILE A 220 6.13 -7.25 9.01
N VAL A 221 6.56 -7.23 10.28
CA VAL A 221 7.45 -8.29 10.82
C VAL A 221 6.79 -9.66 10.71
N PHE A 222 5.55 -9.78 11.16
CA PHE A 222 4.80 -11.02 11.08
C PHE A 222 4.57 -11.46 9.63
N GLU A 223 4.34 -10.53 8.69
CA GLU A 223 4.20 -10.83 7.27
C GLU A 223 5.49 -11.44 6.70
N ILE A 224 6.67 -10.90 7.06
CA ILE A 224 7.96 -11.41 6.60
C ILE A 224 8.22 -12.81 7.15
N VAL A 225 8.04 -12.98 8.46
CA VAL A 225 8.28 -14.26 9.14
C VAL A 225 7.34 -15.34 8.61
N SER A 226 6.05 -15.03 8.48
CA SER A 226 5.04 -15.98 7.99
C SER A 226 5.27 -16.41 6.55
N ALA A 227 5.94 -15.59 5.73
CA ALA A 227 6.22 -15.92 4.34
C ALA A 227 7.33 -16.99 4.19
N VAL A 228 8.07 -17.27 5.25
CA VAL A 228 9.21 -18.20 5.24
C VAL A 228 9.12 -19.28 6.33
N SER A 229 7.96 -19.36 6.99
CA SER A 229 7.62 -20.39 7.99
C SER A 229 7.02 -21.65 7.34
#